data_AF-K2A194-F1
#
_entry.id   AF-K2A194-F1
#
_cell.length_a   1.000
_cell.length_b   1.000
_cell.length_c   1.000
_cell.angle_alpha   90.00
_cell.angle_beta   90.00
_cell.angle_gamma   90.00
#
_symmetry.space_group_name_H-M   'P 1'
#
loop_
_entity.id
_entity.type
_entity.pdbx_description
1 polymer ?
#
loop_
_entity_poly.entity_id
_entity_poly.type
_entity_poly.pdbx_seq_one_letter_code
_entity_poly.pdbx_strand_id
1 'polypeptide(L)'
;MQYGIKQCILILAGYFLTMSACLASALNMPYGVTPISHEIYMLHMVAFYVCCVIGVIVFGVLVYSLIKFRKSKGAKAAHFHEHLGIEILWTTIPFLILVALAVPATIVLQHIHNTDKAGLTIKITGYQWKWKYEYLDQGVSFFSNLATTQEQINNRAPKDPWFLLEVDNSMVVPVNTKVRLLVTADDVIHAWWVPDLGVKQDAIPGYINENWFYITKPGTYRGQCGELCGINHAFMPIVVKAVSQTEFDQWVKTHTLRAMAAAQEDVKPMTETELLKMGKAQYEKSCIMCHQANGEGLPPSFPPLKKSRVVTGPLEANIAFVLTGVPATAMQAFGSQLDNRTLASIITYTRQAWGNDVTNKKHHYATVAQPADIQKARHAQ
;
A
#
# COMPACT_ATOMS: atom_id res chain seq x y z
N MET A 1 31.16 13.69 -51.04
CA MET A 1 30.29 14.37 -50.04
C MET A 1 28.89 13.77 -49.89
N GLN A 2 28.29 13.15 -50.92
CA GLN A 2 26.93 12.57 -50.82
C GLN A 2 26.82 11.20 -50.09
N TYR A 3 27.91 10.45 -49.94
CA TYR A 3 27.88 9.15 -49.24
C TYR A 3 27.93 9.27 -47.70
N GLY A 4 28.54 10.32 -47.15
CA GLY A 4 28.61 10.54 -45.69
C GLY A 4 27.30 11.02 -45.07
N ILE A 5 26.46 11.74 -45.83
CA ILE A 5 25.18 12.29 -45.32
C ILE A 5 24.14 11.16 -45.14
N LYS A 6 24.10 10.16 -46.04
CA LYS A 6 23.20 9.00 -45.91
C LYS A 6 23.57 8.11 -44.71
N GLN A 7 24.86 7.91 -44.44
CA GLN A 7 25.31 7.17 -43.25
C GLN A 7 25.05 7.94 -41.96
N CYS A 8 25.24 9.25 -41.92
CA CYS A 8 24.87 10.06 -40.76
C CYS A 8 23.35 10.08 -40.49
N ILE A 9 22.50 10.12 -41.52
CA ILE A 9 21.03 10.05 -41.36
C ILE A 9 20.58 8.67 -40.87
N LEU A 10 21.18 7.58 -41.35
CA LEU A 10 20.89 6.22 -40.89
C LEU A 10 21.36 5.96 -39.44
N ILE A 11 22.50 6.52 -39.04
CA ILE A 11 23.02 6.44 -37.67
C ILE A 11 22.18 7.31 -36.71
N LEU A 12 21.75 8.51 -37.14
CA LEU A 12 20.84 9.37 -36.37
C LEU A 12 19.45 8.75 -36.24
N ALA A 13 18.91 8.12 -37.29
CA ALA A 13 17.63 7.41 -37.24
C ALA A 13 17.71 6.18 -36.32
N GLY A 14 18.82 5.44 -36.34
CA GLY A 14 19.07 4.32 -35.42
C GLY A 14 19.18 4.76 -33.96
N TYR A 15 19.81 5.90 -33.68
CA TYR A 15 19.89 6.49 -32.33
C TYR A 15 18.53 7.01 -31.82
N PHE A 16 17.71 7.58 -32.70
CA PHE A 16 16.34 7.99 -32.35
C PHE A 16 15.43 6.78 -32.07
N LEU A 17 15.58 5.67 -32.80
CA LEU A 17 14.80 4.45 -32.58
C LEU A 17 15.16 3.73 -31.27
N THR A 18 16.43 3.69 -30.88
CA THR A 18 16.86 3.04 -29.63
C THR A 18 16.60 3.89 -28.38
N MET A 19 16.77 5.22 -28.45
CA MET A 19 16.29 6.12 -27.39
C MET A 19 14.77 6.04 -27.26
N SER A 20 14.03 5.97 -28.38
CA SER A 20 12.57 5.88 -28.36
C SER A 20 12.06 4.58 -27.75
N ALA A 21 12.75 3.44 -27.91
CA ALA A 21 12.36 2.18 -27.27
C ALA A 21 12.62 2.18 -25.75
N CYS A 22 13.74 2.76 -25.30
CA CYS A 22 14.07 2.85 -23.87
C CYS A 22 13.19 3.89 -23.14
N LEU A 23 12.95 5.06 -23.76
CA LEU A 23 11.99 6.07 -23.27
C LEU A 23 10.55 5.58 -23.33
N ALA A 24 10.17 4.82 -24.37
CA ALA A 24 8.85 4.18 -24.44
C ALA A 24 8.64 3.18 -23.31
N SER A 25 9.68 2.49 -22.83
CA SER A 25 9.54 1.60 -21.67
C SER A 25 9.34 2.35 -20.35
N ALA A 26 9.96 3.52 -20.18
CA ALA A 26 9.85 4.33 -18.96
C ALA A 26 8.53 5.11 -18.83
N LEU A 27 7.90 5.46 -19.97
CA LEU A 27 6.64 6.22 -20.00
C LEU A 27 5.40 5.36 -20.23
N ASN A 28 5.59 4.08 -20.54
CA ASN A 28 4.49 3.14 -20.75
C ASN A 28 4.21 2.37 -19.46
N MET A 29 3.07 1.68 -19.43
CA MET A 29 2.81 0.68 -18.40
C MET A 29 3.94 -0.35 -18.41
N PRO A 30 4.51 -0.74 -17.25
CA PRO A 30 5.56 -1.74 -17.20
C PRO A 30 5.04 -3.08 -17.70
N TYR A 31 5.87 -3.81 -18.44
CA TYR A 31 5.62 -5.22 -18.73
C TYR A 31 6.00 -6.03 -17.49
N GLY A 32 5.00 -6.51 -16.77
CA GLY A 32 5.21 -7.22 -15.50
C GLY A 32 5.82 -8.62 -15.67
N VAL A 33 5.84 -9.38 -14.58
CA VAL A 33 6.50 -10.71 -14.48
C VAL A 33 5.52 -11.87 -14.28
N THR A 34 4.22 -11.58 -14.19
CA THR A 34 3.16 -12.57 -13.96
C THR A 34 2.36 -12.79 -15.24
N PRO A 35 1.75 -13.97 -15.44
CA PRO A 35 0.87 -14.21 -16.59
C PRO A 35 -0.24 -13.15 -16.74
N ILE A 36 -0.87 -12.77 -15.62
CA ILE A 36 -1.90 -11.73 -15.57
C ILE A 36 -1.36 -10.37 -15.99
N SER A 37 -0.17 -9.98 -15.51
CA SER A 37 0.42 -8.70 -15.90
C SER A 37 0.70 -8.61 -17.41
N HIS A 38 1.03 -9.74 -18.06
CA HIS A 38 1.21 -9.79 -19.51
C HIS A 38 -0.13 -9.60 -20.24
N GLU A 39 -1.21 -10.25 -19.79
CA GLU A 39 -2.55 -10.09 -20.36
C GLU A 39 -3.04 -8.63 -20.24
N ILE A 40 -2.86 -8.01 -19.06
CA ILE A 40 -3.17 -6.61 -18.81
C ILE A 40 -2.37 -5.70 -19.75
N TYR A 41 -1.06 -5.92 -19.87
CA TYR A 41 -0.21 -5.12 -20.75
C TYR A 41 -0.65 -5.22 -22.22
N MET A 42 -0.96 -6.42 -22.70
CA MET A 42 -1.42 -6.62 -24.08
C MET A 42 -2.75 -5.89 -24.34
N LEU A 43 -3.69 -5.96 -23.40
CA LEU A 43 -4.95 -5.23 -23.49
C LEU A 43 -4.73 -3.72 -23.52
N HIS A 44 -3.86 -3.21 -22.64
CA HIS A 44 -3.45 -1.81 -22.61
C HIS A 44 -2.87 -1.36 -23.95
N MET A 45 -1.95 -2.13 -24.53
CA MET A 45 -1.33 -1.79 -25.81
C MET A 45 -2.33 -1.79 -26.97
N VAL A 46 -3.26 -2.76 -27.01
CA VAL A 46 -4.34 -2.77 -28.02
C VAL A 46 -5.21 -1.53 -27.89
N ALA A 47 -5.69 -1.21 -26.68
CA ALA A 47 -6.50 -0.01 -26.45
C ALA A 47 -5.73 1.27 -26.79
N PHE A 48 -4.46 1.35 -26.42
CA PHE A 48 -3.59 2.48 -26.72
C PHE A 48 -3.45 2.72 -28.23
N TYR A 49 -3.18 1.67 -29.02
CA TYR A 49 -3.08 1.82 -30.48
C TYR A 49 -4.40 2.22 -31.13
N VAL A 50 -5.54 1.71 -30.66
CA VAL A 50 -6.87 2.15 -31.10
C VAL A 50 -7.04 3.65 -30.84
N CYS A 51 -6.71 4.13 -29.63
CA CYS A 51 -6.75 5.55 -29.29
C CYS A 51 -5.82 6.39 -30.16
N CYS A 52 -4.60 5.92 -30.46
CA CYS A 52 -3.68 6.61 -31.35
C CYS A 52 -4.24 6.76 -32.77
N VAL A 53 -4.81 5.69 -33.34
CA VAL A 53 -5.42 5.73 -34.68
C VAL A 53 -6.60 6.70 -34.72
N ILE A 54 -7.50 6.64 -33.74
CA ILE A 54 -8.62 7.59 -33.63
C ILE A 54 -8.08 9.02 -33.50
N GLY A 55 -7.08 9.24 -32.65
CA GLY A 55 -6.43 10.54 -32.48
C GLY A 55 -5.88 11.09 -33.79
N VAL A 56 -5.12 10.28 -34.54
CA VAL A 56 -4.58 10.68 -35.87
C VAL A 56 -5.70 11.06 -36.83
N ILE A 57 -6.80 10.30 -36.87
CA ILE A 57 -7.95 10.61 -37.74
C ILE A 57 -8.61 11.93 -37.32
N VAL A 58 -8.95 12.09 -36.05
CA VAL A 58 -9.64 13.29 -35.53
C VAL A 58 -8.77 14.53 -35.67
N PHE A 59 -7.53 14.49 -35.19
CA PHE A 59 -6.61 15.61 -35.32
C PHE A 59 -6.25 15.89 -36.78
N GLY A 60 -6.14 14.85 -37.62
CA GLY A 60 -5.92 14.99 -39.06
C GLY A 60 -7.05 15.76 -39.73
N VAL A 61 -8.32 15.39 -39.47
CA VAL A 61 -9.50 16.09 -39.99
C VAL A 61 -9.58 17.52 -39.45
N LEU A 62 -9.28 17.74 -38.17
CA LEU A 62 -9.26 19.07 -37.56
C LEU A 62 -8.20 19.97 -38.20
N VAL A 63 -6.96 19.50 -38.31
CA VAL A 63 -5.85 20.24 -38.93
C VAL A 63 -6.15 20.52 -40.39
N TYR A 64 -6.66 19.53 -41.13
CA TYR A 64 -7.11 19.71 -42.51
C TYR A 64 -8.17 20.82 -42.60
N SER A 65 -9.17 20.78 -41.72
CA SER A 65 -10.26 21.75 -41.71
C SER A 65 -9.76 23.16 -41.41
N LEU A 66 -8.86 23.31 -40.44
CA LEU A 66 -8.24 24.58 -40.08
C LEU A 66 -7.39 25.18 -41.22
N ILE A 67 -6.75 24.34 -42.04
CA ILE A 67 -5.91 24.78 -43.17
C ILE A 67 -6.74 25.07 -44.42
N LYS A 68 -7.74 24.22 -44.71
CA LYS A 68 -8.53 24.26 -45.95
C LYS A 68 -9.67 25.27 -45.87
N PHE A 69 -10.43 25.30 -44.78
CA PHE A 69 -11.63 26.12 -44.62
C PHE A 69 -11.40 27.44 -43.89
N ARG A 70 -10.14 27.89 -43.84
CA ARG A 70 -9.75 29.16 -43.20
C ARG A 70 -10.31 30.36 -43.97
N LYS A 71 -10.96 31.29 -43.26
CA LYS A 71 -11.52 32.53 -43.84
C LYS A 71 -10.49 33.33 -44.66
N SER A 72 -9.23 33.40 -44.20
CA SER A 72 -8.17 34.12 -44.91
C SER A 72 -7.79 33.53 -46.28
N LYS A 73 -8.20 32.29 -46.59
CA LYS A 73 -8.06 31.69 -47.92
C LYS A 73 -9.30 31.89 -48.81
N GLY A 74 -10.26 32.72 -48.37
CA GLY A 74 -11.50 32.97 -49.11
C GLY A 74 -12.50 31.81 -49.04
N ALA A 75 -12.38 30.92 -48.05
CA ALA A 75 -13.32 29.81 -47.87
C ALA A 75 -14.73 30.35 -47.61
N LYS A 76 -15.71 29.87 -48.39
CA LYS A 76 -17.15 30.14 -48.22
C LYS A 76 -17.79 28.96 -47.50
N ALA A 77 -18.65 29.23 -46.53
CA ALA A 77 -19.36 28.19 -45.80
C ALA A 77 -20.31 27.45 -46.75
N ALA A 78 -20.35 26.13 -46.65
CA ALA A 78 -21.37 25.32 -47.29
C ALA A 78 -22.66 25.34 -46.46
N HIS A 79 -23.81 25.15 -47.11
CA HIS A 79 -25.13 25.11 -46.46
C HIS A 79 -25.69 23.68 -46.49
N PHE A 80 -25.45 22.95 -45.40
CA PHE A 80 -26.07 21.67 -45.11
C PHE A 80 -26.21 21.56 -43.58
N HIS A 81 -27.16 20.77 -43.09
CA HIS A 81 -27.45 20.67 -41.65
C HIS A 81 -27.22 19.26 -41.10
N GLU A 82 -27.39 18.21 -41.90
CA GLU A 82 -27.19 16.82 -41.47
C GLU A 82 -26.91 15.91 -42.66
N HIS A 83 -26.39 14.72 -42.36
CA HIS A 83 -26.30 13.63 -43.33
C HIS A 83 -26.49 12.29 -42.61
N LEU A 84 -27.70 11.73 -42.67
CA LEU A 84 -28.08 10.51 -41.95
C LEU A 84 -27.08 9.36 -42.15
N GLY A 85 -26.52 9.19 -43.35
CA GLY A 85 -25.53 8.12 -43.60
C GLY A 85 -24.21 8.31 -42.85
N ILE A 86 -23.78 9.55 -42.60
CA ILE A 86 -22.56 9.85 -41.83
C ILE A 86 -22.87 9.67 -40.34
N GLU A 87 -24.06 10.08 -39.92
CA GLU A 87 -24.56 9.86 -38.56
C GLU A 87 -24.54 8.37 -38.18
N ILE A 88 -25.12 7.52 -39.04
CA ILE A 88 -25.11 6.06 -38.83
C ILE A 88 -23.67 5.53 -38.79
N LEU A 89 -22.80 5.99 -39.70
CA LEU A 89 -21.42 5.54 -39.79
C LEU A 89 -20.62 5.84 -38.51
N TRP A 90 -20.66 7.09 -38.04
CA TRP A 90 -19.90 7.52 -36.86
C TRP A 90 -20.50 7.07 -35.53
N THR A 91 -21.72 6.54 -35.52
CA THR A 91 -22.31 5.91 -34.33
C THR A 91 -21.97 4.42 -34.31
N THR A 92 -22.05 3.76 -35.47
CA THR A 92 -21.81 2.32 -35.59
C THR A 92 -20.33 1.98 -35.40
N ILE A 93 -19.40 2.76 -35.98
CA ILE A 93 -17.97 2.48 -35.87
C ILE A 93 -17.48 2.50 -34.40
N PRO A 94 -17.70 3.57 -33.61
CA PRO A 94 -17.31 3.57 -32.19
C PRO A 94 -17.98 2.47 -31.38
N PHE A 95 -19.26 2.18 -31.65
CA PHE A 95 -19.95 1.07 -31.00
C PHE A 95 -19.24 -0.27 -31.23
N LEU A 96 -18.89 -0.60 -32.47
CA LEU A 96 -18.18 -1.84 -32.81
C LEU A 96 -16.77 -1.88 -32.20
N ILE A 97 -16.06 -0.75 -32.17
CA ILE A 97 -14.74 -0.63 -31.53
C ILE A 97 -14.86 -0.95 -30.03
N LEU A 98 -15.85 -0.38 -29.34
CA LEU A 98 -16.06 -0.64 -27.91
C LEU A 98 -16.39 -2.10 -27.63
N VAL A 99 -17.25 -2.72 -28.44
CA VAL A 99 -17.56 -4.16 -28.31
C VAL A 99 -16.28 -5.01 -28.49
N ALA A 100 -15.46 -4.71 -29.49
CA ALA A 100 -14.22 -5.44 -29.76
C ALA A 100 -13.20 -5.32 -28.62
N LEU A 101 -13.16 -4.19 -27.90
CA LEU A 101 -12.30 -3.98 -26.73
C LEU A 101 -12.88 -4.63 -25.45
N ALA A 102 -14.21 -4.59 -25.27
CA ALA A 102 -14.87 -5.04 -24.05
C ALA A 102 -14.81 -6.57 -23.84
N VAL A 103 -14.90 -7.36 -24.93
CA VAL A 103 -14.88 -8.83 -24.86
C VAL A 103 -13.57 -9.37 -24.26
N PRO A 104 -12.37 -9.09 -24.81
CA PRO A 104 -11.13 -9.56 -24.23
C PRO A 104 -10.88 -8.98 -22.83
N ALA A 105 -11.28 -7.72 -22.58
CA ALA A 105 -11.15 -7.11 -21.26
C ALA A 105 -11.93 -7.88 -20.18
N THR A 106 -13.14 -8.35 -20.51
CA THR A 106 -13.98 -9.11 -19.59
C THR A 106 -13.39 -10.50 -19.29
N ILE A 107 -12.78 -11.15 -20.29
CA ILE A 107 -12.08 -12.45 -20.10
C ILE A 107 -10.90 -12.28 -19.14
N VAL A 108 -10.07 -11.25 -19.36
CA VAL A 108 -8.93 -10.95 -18.47
C VAL A 108 -9.43 -10.62 -17.05
N LEU A 109 -10.52 -9.86 -16.93
CA LEU A 109 -11.12 -9.55 -15.63
C LEU A 109 -11.57 -10.83 -14.88
N GLN A 110 -12.15 -11.80 -15.59
CA GLN A 110 -12.50 -13.09 -15.01
C GLN A 110 -11.27 -13.87 -14.53
N HIS A 111 -10.16 -13.83 -15.28
CA HIS A 111 -8.90 -14.44 -14.85
C HIS A 111 -8.33 -13.79 -13.58
N ILE A 112 -8.37 -12.46 -13.50
CA ILE A 112 -7.93 -11.70 -12.32
C ILE A 112 -8.73 -12.11 -11.07
N HIS A 113 -10.04 -12.30 -11.20
CA HIS A 113 -10.90 -12.67 -10.07
C HIS A 113 -10.94 -14.17 -9.74
N ASN A 114 -10.33 -15.03 -10.55
CA ASN A 114 -10.29 -16.46 -10.25
C ASN A 114 -9.22 -16.78 -9.19
N THR A 115 -9.62 -16.83 -7.92
CA THR A 115 -8.72 -17.12 -6.78
C THR A 115 -8.65 -18.61 -6.41
N ASP A 116 -9.29 -19.49 -7.17
CA ASP A 116 -9.37 -20.92 -6.88
C ASP A 116 -8.00 -21.62 -6.90
N LYS A 117 -7.90 -22.72 -6.15
CA LYS A 117 -6.73 -23.63 -6.12
C LYS A 117 -5.41 -22.92 -5.79
N ALA A 118 -5.45 -21.96 -4.88
CA ALA A 118 -4.25 -21.30 -4.38
C ALA A 118 -3.38 -22.28 -3.56
N GLY A 119 -2.06 -22.20 -3.75
CA GLY A 119 -1.09 -23.00 -2.99
C GLY A 119 -0.59 -22.31 -1.72
N LEU A 120 -0.86 -21.00 -1.60
CA LEU A 120 -0.52 -20.20 -0.43
C LEU A 120 -1.57 -19.08 -0.27
N THR A 121 -2.06 -18.87 0.95
CA THR A 121 -2.99 -17.77 1.26
C THR A 121 -2.36 -16.82 2.28
N ILE A 122 -2.29 -15.54 1.91
CA ILE A 122 -1.74 -14.47 2.77
C ILE A 122 -2.81 -13.41 2.95
N LYS A 123 -3.14 -13.12 4.21
CA LYS A 123 -3.95 -11.95 4.56
C LYS A 123 -3.05 -10.73 4.69
N ILE A 124 -3.46 -9.65 4.04
CA ILE A 124 -2.80 -8.36 4.01
C ILE A 124 -3.74 -7.37 4.68
N THR A 125 -3.24 -6.69 5.72
CA THR A 125 -4.00 -5.63 6.40
C THR A 125 -3.24 -4.32 6.31
N GLY A 126 -3.88 -3.28 5.75
CA GLY A 126 -3.37 -1.92 5.71
C GLY A 126 -3.56 -1.20 7.04
N TYR A 127 -2.51 -0.47 7.46
CA TYR A 127 -2.50 0.43 8.61
C TYR A 127 -1.81 1.74 8.20
N GLN A 128 -2.11 2.85 8.85
CA GLN A 128 -1.39 4.11 8.71
C GLN A 128 -0.04 4.03 9.45
N TRP A 129 1.12 3.96 8.80
CA TRP A 129 1.39 3.78 7.36
C TRP A 129 2.39 2.62 7.21
N LYS A 130 1.85 1.40 7.20
CA LYS A 130 2.57 0.13 7.17
C LYS A 130 1.63 -1.00 6.75
N TRP A 131 2.19 -2.15 6.40
CA TRP A 131 1.42 -3.33 6.02
C TRP A 131 1.63 -4.46 7.02
N LYS A 132 0.55 -5.17 7.37
CA LYS A 132 0.63 -6.43 8.11
C LYS A 132 0.42 -7.59 7.15
N TYR A 133 1.28 -8.60 7.24
CA TYR A 133 1.18 -9.85 6.48
C TYR A 133 0.94 -11.01 7.43
N GLU A 134 -0.07 -11.82 7.14
CA GLU A 134 -0.47 -13.00 7.93
C GLU A 134 -0.54 -14.22 7.00
N TYR A 135 0.37 -15.18 7.19
CA TYR A 135 0.45 -16.43 6.46
C TYR A 135 -0.41 -17.46 7.19
N LEU A 136 -1.66 -17.61 6.75
CA LEU A 136 -2.72 -18.25 7.54
C LEU A 136 -2.40 -19.70 7.88
N ASP A 137 -1.86 -20.45 6.92
CA ASP A 137 -1.55 -21.88 7.10
C ASP A 137 -0.22 -22.10 7.85
N GLN A 138 0.68 -21.11 7.81
CA GLN A 138 2.01 -21.21 8.42
C GLN A 138 2.09 -20.61 9.83
N GLY A 139 1.08 -19.85 10.26
CA GLY A 139 1.09 -19.17 11.57
C GLY A 139 2.13 -18.05 11.68
N VAL A 140 2.62 -17.54 10.55
CA VAL A 140 3.59 -16.43 10.51
C VAL A 140 2.84 -15.11 10.35
N SER A 141 3.14 -14.13 11.21
CA SER A 141 2.55 -12.79 11.15
C SER A 141 3.59 -11.73 11.49
N PHE A 142 3.65 -10.65 10.71
CA PHE A 142 4.55 -9.52 10.98
C PHE A 142 4.07 -8.23 10.32
N PHE A 143 4.57 -7.11 10.85
CA PHE A 143 4.46 -5.80 10.21
C PHE A 143 5.67 -5.53 9.30
N SER A 144 5.40 -4.83 8.21
CA SER A 144 6.36 -4.34 7.24
C SER A 144 6.30 -2.82 7.25
N ASN A 145 7.38 -2.20 7.72
CA ASN A 145 7.52 -0.76 7.85
C ASN A 145 8.56 -0.24 6.86
N LEU A 146 8.44 1.02 6.47
CA LEU A 146 9.46 1.70 5.67
C LEU A 146 10.85 1.61 6.33
N ALA A 147 11.84 1.14 5.56
CA ALA A 147 13.23 1.05 6.02
C ALA A 147 13.96 2.40 5.96
N THR A 148 13.53 3.30 5.09
CA THR A 148 14.13 4.63 4.92
C THR A 148 14.05 5.44 6.23
N THR A 149 15.18 5.98 6.66
CA THR A 149 15.28 6.71 7.93
C THR A 149 14.84 8.17 7.79
N GLN A 150 14.50 8.80 8.92
CA GLN A 150 14.14 10.23 8.94
C GLN A 150 15.30 11.12 8.48
N GLU A 151 16.55 10.72 8.69
CA GLU A 151 17.72 11.45 8.20
C GLU A 151 17.79 11.42 6.67
N GLN A 152 17.49 10.29 6.04
CA GLN A 152 17.42 10.20 4.58
C GLN A 152 16.27 11.06 4.02
N ILE A 153 15.09 11.00 4.67
CA ILE A 153 13.91 11.82 4.29
C ILE A 153 14.22 13.31 4.40
N ASN A 154 14.89 13.73 5.46
CA ASN A 154 15.26 15.13 5.72
C ASN A 154 16.52 15.60 4.96
N ASN A 155 17.02 14.80 4.00
CA ASN A 155 18.24 15.07 3.23
C ASN A 155 19.50 15.28 4.10
N ARG A 156 19.56 14.62 5.27
CA ARG A 156 20.72 14.62 6.19
C ARG A 156 21.61 13.38 6.04
N ALA A 157 21.14 12.37 5.31
CA ALA A 157 21.90 11.17 4.96
C ALA A 157 21.75 10.85 3.46
N PRO A 158 22.71 10.12 2.85
CA PRO A 158 22.62 9.69 1.45
C PRO A 158 21.38 8.82 1.19
N LYS A 159 20.79 8.98 0.01
CA LYS A 159 19.65 8.19 -0.45
C LYS A 159 20.15 7.02 -1.30
N ASP A 160 19.71 5.81 -0.97
CA ASP A 160 19.96 4.63 -1.78
C ASP A 160 19.04 4.59 -3.02
N PRO A 161 19.32 3.71 -4.01
CA PRO A 161 18.50 3.61 -5.23
C PRO A 161 17.04 3.24 -5.00
N TRP A 162 16.71 2.67 -3.84
CA TRP A 162 15.38 2.22 -3.46
C TRP A 162 14.77 3.07 -2.34
N PHE A 163 15.21 4.33 -2.24
CA PHE A 163 14.67 5.33 -1.33
C PHE A 163 13.13 5.35 -1.39
N LEU A 164 12.47 5.23 -0.23
CA LEU A 164 11.01 5.10 -0.07
C LEU A 164 10.36 3.82 -0.62
N LEU A 165 11.15 2.85 -1.08
CA LEU A 165 10.66 1.59 -1.67
C LEU A 165 11.17 0.34 -0.94
N GLU A 166 11.93 0.50 0.15
CA GLU A 166 12.42 -0.61 0.98
C GLU A 166 11.67 -0.72 2.31
N VAL A 167 11.65 -1.95 2.84
CA VAL A 167 11.00 -2.27 4.11
C VAL A 167 11.92 -3.06 5.03
N ASP A 168 11.63 -3.01 6.33
CA ASP A 168 12.34 -3.81 7.34
C ASP A 168 12.08 -5.32 7.20
N ASN A 169 10.85 -5.70 6.84
CA ASN A 169 10.42 -7.08 6.66
C ASN A 169 9.65 -7.21 5.35
N SER A 170 10.17 -7.97 4.39
CA SER A 170 9.51 -8.21 3.10
C SER A 170 8.51 -9.37 3.18
N MET A 171 7.47 -9.33 2.34
CA MET A 171 6.59 -10.47 2.09
C MET A 171 7.36 -11.51 1.26
N VAL A 172 7.58 -12.71 1.80
CA VAL A 172 8.34 -13.77 1.11
C VAL A 172 7.38 -14.82 0.56
N VAL A 173 7.53 -15.18 -0.71
CA VAL A 173 6.66 -16.14 -1.39
C VAL A 173 7.48 -17.14 -2.20
N PRO A 174 7.04 -18.39 -2.36
CA PRO A 174 7.69 -19.32 -3.25
C PRO A 174 7.34 -19.01 -4.72
N VAL A 175 8.31 -19.16 -5.62
CA VAL A 175 8.06 -19.18 -7.06
C VAL A 175 7.21 -20.40 -7.43
N ASN A 176 6.60 -20.35 -8.61
CA ASN A 176 5.76 -21.41 -9.17
C ASN A 176 4.58 -21.83 -8.28
N THR A 177 4.08 -20.89 -7.48
CA THR A 177 2.94 -21.08 -6.58
C THR A 177 1.93 -19.97 -6.80
N LYS A 178 0.65 -20.34 -6.90
CA LYS A 178 -0.45 -19.36 -6.94
C LYS A 178 -0.69 -18.84 -5.53
N VAL A 179 -0.38 -17.57 -5.31
CA VAL A 179 -0.54 -16.90 -4.01
C VAL A 179 -1.86 -16.13 -4.02
N ARG A 180 -2.80 -16.52 -3.16
CA ARG A 180 -4.06 -15.80 -2.91
C ARG A 180 -3.83 -14.74 -1.84
N LEU A 181 -4.34 -13.54 -2.12
CA LEU A 181 -4.29 -12.38 -1.24
C LEU A 181 -5.67 -12.12 -0.68
N LEU A 182 -5.78 -11.99 0.64
CA LEU A 182 -6.96 -11.49 1.32
C LEU A 182 -6.65 -10.09 1.83
N VAL A 183 -7.17 -9.06 1.19
CA VAL A 183 -6.74 -7.67 1.38
C VAL A 183 -7.83 -6.88 2.11
N THR A 184 -7.47 -6.28 3.25
CA THR A 184 -8.35 -5.47 4.10
C THR A 184 -7.55 -4.37 4.81
N ALA A 185 -8.19 -3.54 5.63
CA ALA A 185 -7.54 -2.52 6.45
C ALA A 185 -8.16 -2.45 7.86
N ASP A 186 -7.41 -1.88 8.81
CA ASP A 186 -7.86 -1.73 10.21
C ASP A 186 -8.16 -0.26 10.59
N ASP A 187 -7.91 0.69 9.68
CA ASP A 187 -8.13 2.12 9.91
C ASP A 187 -8.87 2.83 8.75
N VAL A 188 -8.16 3.26 7.72
CA VAL A 188 -8.69 3.95 6.53
C VAL A 188 -8.52 3.07 5.29
N ILE A 189 -9.01 3.53 4.14
CA ILE A 189 -8.80 2.81 2.89
C ILE A 189 -7.32 2.95 2.46
N HIS A 190 -6.73 1.84 2.06
CA HIS A 190 -5.43 1.77 1.38
C HIS A 190 -5.59 1.00 0.06
N ALA A 191 -4.52 0.87 -0.73
CA ALA A 191 -4.51 -0.10 -1.83
C ALA A 191 -3.15 -0.77 -1.93
N TRP A 192 -3.14 -2.10 -1.88
CA TRP A 192 -1.93 -2.89 -2.05
C TRP A 192 -1.63 -3.00 -3.55
N TRP A 193 -0.57 -2.34 -4.01
CA TRP A 193 -0.22 -2.27 -5.43
C TRP A 193 1.25 -2.61 -5.69
N VAL A 194 1.49 -3.68 -6.45
CA VAL A 194 2.82 -4.07 -6.94
C VAL A 194 2.77 -4.13 -8.47
N PRO A 195 3.28 -3.09 -9.17
CA PRO A 195 3.16 -2.96 -10.63
C PRO A 195 3.70 -4.17 -11.40
N ASP A 196 4.89 -4.67 -11.04
CA ASP A 196 5.51 -5.82 -11.71
C ASP A 196 4.66 -7.08 -11.60
N LEU A 197 3.82 -7.20 -10.57
CA LEU A 197 2.93 -8.34 -10.41
C LEU A 197 1.62 -8.17 -11.16
N GLY A 198 1.29 -6.97 -11.65
CA GLY A 198 0.00 -6.64 -12.25
C GLY A 198 -1.15 -6.67 -11.23
N VAL A 199 -0.86 -6.53 -9.93
CA VAL A 199 -1.85 -6.63 -8.86
C VAL A 199 -2.00 -5.29 -8.15
N LYS A 200 -3.21 -4.73 -8.20
CA LYS A 200 -3.69 -3.64 -7.34
C LYS A 200 -4.99 -4.08 -6.71
N GLN A 201 -5.09 -4.01 -5.40
CA GLN A 201 -6.34 -4.28 -4.68
C GLN A 201 -6.52 -3.33 -3.51
N ASP A 202 -7.71 -2.73 -3.43
CA ASP A 202 -8.04 -1.85 -2.32
C ASP A 202 -8.19 -2.65 -1.02
N ALA A 203 -7.65 -2.10 0.05
CA ALA A 203 -7.72 -2.56 1.42
C ALA A 203 -8.77 -1.70 2.13
N ILE A 204 -9.98 -2.25 2.32
CA ILE A 204 -11.13 -1.51 2.83
C ILE A 204 -11.48 -2.00 4.24
N PRO A 205 -11.58 -1.11 5.25
CA PRO A 205 -11.99 -1.52 6.58
C PRO A 205 -13.36 -2.19 6.60
N GLY A 206 -13.48 -3.32 7.29
CA GLY A 206 -14.73 -4.08 7.40
C GLY A 206 -15.10 -4.95 6.19
N TYR A 207 -14.23 -5.02 5.16
CA TYR A 207 -14.43 -5.85 3.98
C TYR A 207 -13.12 -6.56 3.60
N ILE A 208 -13.21 -7.81 3.12
CA ILE A 208 -12.05 -8.56 2.63
C ILE A 208 -12.17 -8.68 1.12
N ASN A 209 -11.27 -8.01 0.40
CA ASN A 209 -11.10 -8.20 -1.03
C ASN A 209 -10.17 -9.39 -1.30
N GLU A 210 -10.34 -10.02 -2.47
CA GLU A 210 -9.44 -11.08 -2.91
C GLU A 210 -8.75 -10.75 -4.22
N ASN A 211 -7.49 -11.16 -4.33
CA ASN A 211 -6.73 -11.10 -5.56
C ASN A 211 -5.68 -12.23 -5.54
N TRP A 212 -4.90 -12.39 -6.61
CA TRP A 212 -3.85 -13.39 -6.65
C TRP A 212 -2.72 -13.00 -7.61
N PHE A 213 -1.57 -13.65 -7.45
CA PHE A 213 -0.51 -13.62 -8.45
C PHE A 213 0.22 -14.96 -8.53
N TYR A 214 0.99 -15.14 -9.61
CA TYR A 214 1.86 -16.29 -9.83
C TYR A 214 3.18 -15.82 -10.42
N ILE A 215 4.28 -16.05 -9.70
CA ILE A 215 5.62 -15.62 -10.08
C ILE A 215 6.44 -16.82 -10.55
N THR A 216 7.06 -16.74 -11.73
CA THR A 216 7.82 -17.85 -12.33
C THR A 216 9.32 -17.79 -12.05
N LYS A 217 9.86 -16.62 -11.70
CA LYS A 217 11.30 -16.39 -11.52
C LYS A 217 11.58 -15.78 -10.15
N PRO A 218 12.64 -16.21 -9.44
CA PRO A 218 13.05 -15.56 -8.20
C PRO A 218 13.39 -14.08 -8.43
N GLY A 219 13.12 -13.25 -7.44
CA GLY A 219 13.33 -11.81 -7.55
C GLY A 219 12.75 -11.01 -6.39
N THR A 220 12.99 -9.71 -6.42
CA THR A 220 12.41 -8.75 -5.47
C THR A 220 11.57 -7.75 -6.26
N TYR A 221 10.29 -7.65 -5.91
CA TYR A 221 9.30 -6.80 -6.56
C TYR A 221 8.83 -5.75 -5.58
N ARG A 222 8.77 -4.49 -6.03
CA ARG A 222 8.44 -3.35 -5.17
C ARG A 222 7.11 -2.74 -5.57
N GLY A 223 6.40 -2.27 -4.56
CA GLY A 223 5.10 -1.64 -4.69
C GLY A 223 4.92 -0.52 -3.70
N GLN A 224 3.78 0.17 -3.79
CA GLN A 224 3.43 1.28 -2.92
C GLN A 224 1.94 1.24 -2.61
N CYS A 225 1.51 2.01 -1.61
CA CYS A 225 0.09 2.24 -1.40
C CYS A 225 -0.48 3.02 -2.59
N GLY A 226 -1.52 2.49 -3.22
CA GLY A 226 -2.16 3.08 -4.40
C GLY A 226 -3.45 3.86 -4.12
N GLU A 227 -3.78 4.14 -2.86
CA GLU A 227 -4.99 4.87 -2.43
C GLU A 227 -4.66 5.86 -1.33
N LEU A 228 -5.13 7.11 -1.44
CA LEU A 228 -4.74 8.19 -0.55
C LEU A 228 -5.20 7.93 0.90
N CYS A 229 -4.25 7.63 1.79
CA CYS A 229 -4.52 7.19 3.16
C CYS A 229 -3.98 8.14 4.26
N GLY A 230 -3.67 9.38 3.92
CA GLY A 230 -3.24 10.43 4.86
C GLY A 230 -1.83 10.98 4.62
N ILE A 231 -1.28 11.70 5.61
CA ILE A 231 -0.05 12.49 5.46
C ILE A 231 1.17 11.68 5.02
N ASN A 232 1.31 10.43 5.51
CA ASN A 232 2.43 9.56 5.11
C ASN A 232 2.03 8.50 4.08
N HIS A 233 1.01 8.77 3.26
CA HIS A 233 0.56 7.88 2.18
C HIS A 233 1.74 7.40 1.28
N ALA A 234 2.68 8.29 0.95
CA ALA A 234 3.83 7.96 0.12
C ALA A 234 4.94 7.14 0.84
N PHE A 235 4.80 6.85 2.13
CA PHE A 235 5.85 6.29 2.99
C PHE A 235 5.49 4.88 3.53
N MET A 236 4.66 4.13 2.81
CA MET A 236 4.30 2.75 3.15
C MET A 236 4.49 1.79 1.97
N PRO A 237 5.75 1.53 1.57
CA PRO A 237 6.05 0.67 0.45
C PRO A 237 5.75 -0.80 0.74
N ILE A 238 5.80 -1.58 -0.33
CA ILE A 238 5.60 -3.02 -0.34
C ILE A 238 6.84 -3.63 -0.98
N VAL A 239 7.38 -4.69 -0.36
CA VAL A 239 8.42 -5.50 -0.97
C VAL A 239 7.99 -6.97 -0.93
N VAL A 240 7.92 -7.58 -2.10
CA VAL A 240 7.66 -9.01 -2.28
C VAL A 240 8.94 -9.68 -2.76
N LYS A 241 9.41 -10.68 -2.02
CA LYS A 241 10.59 -11.48 -2.37
C LYS A 241 10.13 -12.87 -2.80
N ALA A 242 10.26 -13.17 -4.08
CA ALA A 242 10.02 -14.50 -4.62
C ALA A 242 11.30 -15.35 -4.52
N VAL A 243 11.19 -16.50 -3.86
CA VAL A 243 12.31 -17.40 -3.55
C VAL A 243 12.01 -18.82 -3.99
N SER A 244 12.98 -19.71 -3.95
CA SER A 244 12.73 -21.14 -4.15
C SER A 244 11.85 -21.72 -3.03
N GLN A 245 11.15 -22.83 -3.29
CA GLN A 245 10.33 -23.50 -2.27
C GLN A 245 11.14 -23.84 -1.00
N THR A 246 12.35 -24.36 -1.17
CA THR A 246 13.25 -24.70 -0.05
C THR A 246 13.61 -23.49 0.80
N GLU A 247 13.92 -22.35 0.18
CA GLU A 247 14.20 -21.11 0.91
C GLU A 247 12.96 -20.57 1.63
N PHE A 248 11.78 -20.67 1.00
CA PHE A 248 10.51 -20.31 1.63
C PHE A 248 10.25 -21.16 2.87
N ASP A 249 10.39 -22.48 2.79
CA ASP A 249 10.17 -23.39 3.91
C ASP A 249 11.14 -23.10 5.08
N GLN A 250 12.41 -22.81 4.76
CA GLN A 250 13.40 -22.41 5.76
C GLN A 250 13.05 -21.05 6.40
N TRP A 251 12.58 -20.09 5.59
CA TRP A 251 12.13 -18.80 6.07
C TRP A 251 10.94 -18.96 7.02
N VAL A 252 9.93 -19.75 6.66
CA VAL A 252 8.77 -20.06 7.52
C VAL A 252 9.21 -20.67 8.83
N LYS A 253 10.06 -21.70 8.80
CA LYS A 253 10.56 -22.37 10.02
C LYS A 253 11.25 -21.38 10.95
N THR A 254 12.10 -20.51 10.40
CA THR A 254 12.84 -19.51 11.17
C THR A 254 11.89 -18.49 11.82
N HIS A 255 10.90 -18.00 11.07
CA HIS A 255 9.94 -17.00 11.57
C HIS A 255 8.99 -17.60 12.60
N THR A 256 8.56 -18.84 12.42
CA THR A 256 7.72 -19.55 13.38
C THR A 256 8.45 -19.71 14.72
N LEU A 257 9.71 -20.17 14.69
CA LEU A 257 10.52 -20.30 15.92
C LEU A 257 10.73 -18.96 16.62
N ARG A 258 10.99 -17.89 15.86
CA ARG A 258 11.12 -16.53 16.42
C ARG A 258 9.81 -16.05 17.04
N ALA A 259 8.68 -16.27 16.38
CA ALA A 259 7.37 -15.90 16.89
C ALA A 259 7.02 -16.63 18.19
N MET A 260 7.33 -17.93 18.27
CA MET A 260 7.15 -18.72 19.51
C MET A 260 8.00 -18.16 20.66
N ALA A 261 9.27 -17.84 20.40
CA ALA A 261 10.16 -17.27 21.41
C ALA A 261 9.68 -15.88 21.87
N ALA A 262 9.26 -15.02 20.92
CA ALA A 262 8.72 -13.70 21.21
C ALA A 262 7.43 -13.78 22.04
N ALA A 263 6.50 -14.69 21.71
CA ALA A 263 5.26 -14.87 22.44
C ALA A 263 5.50 -15.31 23.91
N GLN A 264 6.48 -16.18 24.14
CA GLN A 264 6.85 -16.59 25.50
C GLN A 264 7.47 -15.43 26.29
N GLU A 265 8.28 -14.60 25.63
CA GLU A 265 8.90 -13.44 26.25
C GLU A 265 7.87 -12.33 26.53
N ASP A 266 6.86 -12.19 25.68
CA ASP A 266 5.86 -11.12 25.73
C ASP A 266 4.93 -11.18 26.96
N VAL A 267 4.86 -12.32 27.64
CA VAL A 267 4.00 -12.50 28.81
C VAL A 267 4.77 -12.46 30.14
N LYS A 268 6.10 -12.34 30.08
CA LYS A 268 6.92 -12.33 31.29
C LYS A 268 6.70 -11.04 32.10
N PRO A 269 6.57 -11.14 33.44
CA PRO A 269 6.50 -9.96 34.29
C PRO A 269 7.70 -9.06 34.10
N MET A 270 7.46 -7.74 34.13
CA MET A 270 8.50 -6.73 34.02
C MET A 270 8.58 -5.94 35.32
N THR A 271 9.79 -5.50 35.68
CA THR A 271 9.96 -4.58 36.80
C THR A 271 9.39 -3.21 36.44
N GLU A 272 8.97 -2.45 37.44
CA GLU A 272 8.43 -1.10 37.25
C GLU A 272 9.43 -0.17 36.55
N THR A 273 10.72 -0.26 36.89
CA THR A 273 11.79 0.50 36.24
C THR A 273 11.90 0.19 34.74
N GLU A 274 11.79 -1.09 34.36
CA GLU A 274 11.81 -1.50 32.95
C GLU A 274 10.58 -1.00 32.20
N LEU A 275 9.39 -1.14 32.80
CA LEU A 275 8.12 -0.65 32.24
C LEU A 275 8.16 0.86 32.02
N LEU A 276 8.68 1.64 32.97
CA LEU A 276 8.78 3.09 32.85
C LEU A 276 9.79 3.50 31.77
N LYS A 277 10.96 2.86 31.72
CA LYS A 277 12.00 3.15 30.72
C LYS A 277 11.52 2.83 29.31
N MET A 278 10.97 1.63 29.09
CA MET A 278 10.42 1.22 27.81
C MET A 278 9.19 2.05 27.45
N GLY A 279 8.30 2.28 28.41
CA GLY A 279 7.04 2.97 28.23
C GLY A 279 7.21 4.41 27.78
N LYS A 280 8.16 5.13 28.39
CA LYS A 280 8.51 6.49 27.95
C LYS A 280 9.00 6.51 26.50
N ALA A 281 9.96 5.64 26.15
CA ALA A 281 10.51 5.59 24.80
C ALA A 281 9.45 5.23 23.75
N GLN A 282 8.55 4.30 24.05
CA GLN A 282 7.50 3.88 23.12
C GLN A 282 6.35 4.89 23.03
N TYR A 283 6.04 5.59 24.12
CA TYR A 283 5.12 6.73 24.13
C TYR A 283 5.64 7.87 23.25
N GLU A 284 6.92 8.21 23.38
CA GLU A 284 7.59 9.22 22.54
C GLU A 284 7.59 8.82 21.07
N LYS A 285 7.60 7.53 20.75
CA LYS A 285 7.54 7.05 19.38
C LYS A 285 6.12 7.06 18.79
N SER A 286 5.12 6.66 19.57
CA SER A 286 3.80 6.27 19.02
C SER A 286 2.67 7.21 19.44
N CYS A 287 2.78 7.88 20.57
CA CYS A 287 1.66 8.59 21.20
C CYS A 287 1.87 10.11 21.24
N ILE A 288 3.13 10.57 21.25
CA ILE A 288 3.49 11.99 21.48
C ILE A 288 2.90 12.95 20.44
N MET A 289 2.73 12.50 19.19
CA MET A 289 2.24 13.34 18.10
C MET A 289 0.83 13.86 18.38
N CYS A 290 0.00 13.06 19.05
CA CYS A 290 -1.37 13.40 19.42
C CYS A 290 -1.47 13.90 20.86
N HIS A 291 -0.74 13.28 21.79
CA HIS A 291 -0.92 13.52 23.24
C HIS A 291 0.11 14.48 23.85
N GLN A 292 1.11 14.92 23.08
CA GLN A 292 2.22 15.80 23.51
C GLN A 292 3.11 15.17 24.60
N ALA A 293 4.35 15.68 24.76
CA ALA A 293 5.29 15.18 25.76
C ALA A 293 4.79 15.39 27.21
N ASN A 294 3.99 16.44 27.41
CA ASN A 294 3.41 16.81 28.70
C ASN A 294 2.03 16.18 28.96
N GLY A 295 1.52 15.36 28.03
CA GLY A 295 0.24 14.69 28.15
C GLY A 295 -0.98 15.60 28.02
N GLU A 296 -0.83 16.83 27.54
CA GLU A 296 -1.93 17.81 27.44
C GLU A 296 -2.76 17.65 26.17
N GLY A 297 -2.29 16.86 25.20
CA GLY A 297 -2.97 16.69 23.92
C GLY A 297 -2.96 17.96 23.07
N LEU A 298 -3.78 17.97 22.03
CA LEU A 298 -3.96 19.05 21.08
C LEU A 298 -5.47 19.28 20.88
N PRO A 299 -6.11 20.10 21.73
CA PRO A 299 -7.54 20.39 21.64
C PRO A 299 -7.92 21.10 20.33
N PRO A 300 -9.15 20.88 19.81
CA PRO A 300 -10.18 19.97 20.34
C PRO A 300 -10.00 18.51 19.91
N SER A 301 -9.12 18.24 18.94
CA SER A 301 -9.05 16.94 18.25
C SER A 301 -8.42 15.83 19.07
N PHE A 302 -7.49 16.16 19.98
CA PHE A 302 -6.75 15.18 20.79
C PHE A 302 -6.82 15.56 22.27
N PRO A 303 -7.57 14.81 23.09
CA PRO A 303 -7.77 15.14 24.50
C PRO A 303 -6.49 14.91 25.34
N PRO A 304 -6.38 15.58 26.51
CA PRO A 304 -5.28 15.35 27.43
C PRO A 304 -5.31 13.93 28.01
N LEU A 305 -4.14 13.36 28.24
CA LEU A 305 -3.94 12.17 29.07
C LEU A 305 -3.70 12.54 30.53
N LYS A 306 -3.05 13.68 30.77
CA LYS A 306 -2.78 14.24 32.09
C LYS A 306 -4.08 14.49 32.86
N LYS A 307 -4.21 13.83 34.01
CA LYS A 307 -5.38 13.84 34.90
C LYS A 307 -6.71 13.46 34.23
N SER A 308 -6.63 12.78 33.09
CA SER A 308 -7.82 12.34 32.34
C SER A 308 -8.49 11.16 33.03
N ARG A 309 -9.82 11.08 32.95
CA ARG A 309 -10.59 9.95 33.52
C ARG A 309 -10.20 8.59 32.95
N VAL A 310 -9.63 8.56 31.73
CA VAL A 310 -9.16 7.34 31.08
C VAL A 310 -7.89 6.83 31.77
N VAL A 311 -6.91 7.69 31.98
CA VAL A 311 -5.61 7.32 32.55
C VAL A 311 -5.63 7.26 34.09
N THR A 312 -6.53 8.02 34.73
CA THR A 312 -6.70 8.01 36.19
C THR A 312 -7.93 7.22 36.67
N GLY A 313 -8.46 6.35 35.81
CA GLY A 313 -9.57 5.43 36.10
C GLY A 313 -9.14 3.97 36.26
N PRO A 314 -10.10 3.01 36.24
CA PRO A 314 -9.82 1.58 36.28
C PRO A 314 -8.82 1.13 35.20
N LEU A 315 -7.91 0.24 35.56
CA LEU A 315 -6.83 -0.19 34.69
C LEU A 315 -7.37 -0.91 33.44
N GLU A 316 -8.36 -1.77 33.61
CA GLU A 316 -8.98 -2.56 32.55
C GLU A 316 -9.61 -1.67 31.49
N ALA A 317 -10.29 -0.60 31.92
CA ALA A 317 -10.86 0.38 31.00
C ALA A 317 -9.75 1.11 30.21
N ASN A 318 -8.67 1.51 30.89
CA ASN A 318 -7.53 2.14 30.23
C ASN A 318 -6.88 1.20 29.20
N ILE A 319 -6.70 -0.09 29.53
CA ILE A 319 -6.18 -1.10 28.61
C ILE A 319 -7.11 -1.24 27.41
N ALA A 320 -8.42 -1.38 27.63
CA ALA A 320 -9.40 -1.52 26.55
C ALA A 320 -9.33 -0.35 25.56
N PHE A 321 -9.27 0.89 26.04
CA PHE A 321 -9.15 2.08 25.18
C PHE A 321 -7.92 2.05 24.26
N VAL A 322 -6.77 1.58 24.75
CA VAL A 322 -5.55 1.49 23.92
C VAL A 322 -5.63 0.32 22.96
N LEU A 323 -6.21 -0.82 23.38
CA LEU A 323 -6.35 -2.00 22.53
C LEU A 323 -7.28 -1.75 21.34
N THR A 324 -8.45 -1.16 21.57
CA THR A 324 -9.51 -1.02 20.55
C THR A 324 -9.53 0.34 19.86
N GLY A 325 -8.76 1.31 20.36
CA GLY A 325 -8.90 2.70 19.93
C GLY A 325 -10.26 3.28 20.33
N VAL A 326 -10.60 4.44 19.76
CA VAL A 326 -11.89 5.11 20.00
C VAL A 326 -12.61 5.32 18.66
N PRO A 327 -13.75 4.63 18.44
CA PRO A 327 -14.53 4.76 17.22
C PRO A 327 -14.91 6.20 16.91
N ALA A 328 -14.95 6.55 15.62
CA ALA A 328 -15.27 7.89 15.13
C ALA A 328 -14.32 9.01 15.64
N THR A 329 -13.09 8.66 16.03
CA THR A 329 -12.03 9.62 16.36
C THR A 329 -10.74 9.26 15.64
N ALA A 330 -9.71 10.09 15.78
CA ALA A 330 -8.37 9.80 15.27
C ALA A 330 -7.57 8.79 16.13
N MET A 331 -8.09 8.34 17.27
CA MET A 331 -7.40 7.38 18.14
C MET A 331 -7.53 5.96 17.59
N GLN A 332 -6.46 5.49 16.97
CA GLN A 332 -6.36 4.16 16.37
C GLN A 332 -6.33 3.03 17.43
N ALA A 333 -6.68 1.83 17.00
CA ALA A 333 -6.51 0.60 17.77
C ALA A 333 -5.04 0.16 17.74
N PHE A 334 -4.43 -0.07 18.91
CA PHE A 334 -3.05 -0.53 19.02
C PHE A 334 -2.91 -2.01 19.41
N GLY A 335 -4.02 -2.70 19.70
CA GLY A 335 -4.00 -4.11 20.13
C GLY A 335 -3.37 -5.05 19.10
N SER A 336 -3.67 -4.86 17.81
CA SER A 336 -3.05 -5.63 16.73
C SER A 336 -1.64 -5.16 16.39
N GLN A 337 -1.23 -3.95 16.82
CA GLN A 337 -0.03 -3.26 16.36
C GLN A 337 1.18 -3.36 17.29
N LEU A 338 0.93 -3.46 18.61
CA LEU A 338 1.96 -3.48 19.64
C LEU A 338 1.84 -4.77 20.45
N ASP A 339 2.96 -5.27 20.97
CA ASP A 339 2.99 -6.45 21.83
C ASP A 339 2.55 -6.13 23.28
N ASN A 340 2.32 -7.17 24.09
CA ASN A 340 1.81 -6.99 25.46
C ASN A 340 2.79 -6.20 26.33
N ARG A 341 4.11 -6.44 26.19
CA ARG A 341 5.14 -5.71 26.93
C ARG A 341 5.15 -4.23 26.62
N THR A 342 5.06 -3.87 25.35
CA THR A 342 5.05 -2.48 24.89
C THR A 342 3.80 -1.77 25.39
N LEU A 343 2.63 -2.38 25.26
CA LEU A 343 1.36 -1.81 25.74
C LEU A 343 1.36 -1.63 27.27
N ALA A 344 1.76 -2.66 28.01
CA ALA A 344 1.90 -2.60 29.47
C ALA A 344 2.85 -1.47 29.90
N SER A 345 3.95 -1.31 29.17
CA SER A 345 4.94 -0.26 29.43
C SER A 345 4.37 1.15 29.16
N ILE A 346 3.73 1.37 28.02
CA ILE A 346 3.11 2.67 27.67
C ILE A 346 2.02 3.04 28.70
N ILE A 347 1.17 2.08 29.06
CA ILE A 347 0.09 2.30 30.03
C ILE A 347 0.68 2.61 31.41
N THR A 348 1.68 1.85 31.87
CA THR A 348 2.37 2.13 33.13
C THR A 348 2.98 3.54 33.14
N TYR A 349 3.69 3.91 32.07
CA TYR A 349 4.29 5.24 31.95
C TYR A 349 3.22 6.35 32.01
N THR A 350 2.16 6.27 31.21
CA THR A 350 1.12 7.32 31.18
C THR A 350 0.35 7.41 32.50
N ARG A 351 0.11 6.30 33.19
CA ARG A 351 -0.54 6.26 34.51
C ARG A 351 0.30 6.84 35.63
N GLN A 352 1.62 6.94 35.44
CA GLN A 352 2.53 7.52 36.41
C GLN A 352 3.06 8.91 36.05
N ALA A 353 3.04 9.26 34.77
CA ALA A 353 3.48 10.55 34.30
C ALA A 353 2.53 11.67 34.75
N TRP A 354 3.06 12.90 34.80
CA TRP A 354 2.29 14.15 34.95
C TRP A 354 1.40 14.24 36.21
N GLY A 355 1.74 13.50 37.27
CA GLY A 355 0.99 13.44 38.54
C GLY A 355 -0.25 12.53 38.48
N ASN A 356 -0.35 11.68 37.45
CA ASN A 356 -1.39 10.67 37.35
C ASN A 356 -1.26 9.60 38.43
N ASP A 357 -0.04 9.29 38.90
CA ASP A 357 0.18 8.30 39.95
C ASP A 357 -0.49 8.72 41.26
N VAL A 358 -0.36 10.00 41.64
CA VAL A 358 -0.98 10.57 42.85
C VAL A 358 -2.50 10.45 42.76
N THR A 359 -3.05 10.74 41.59
CA THR A 359 -4.51 10.66 41.35
C THR A 359 -4.99 9.21 41.40
N ASN A 360 -4.29 8.29 40.73
CA ASN A 360 -4.59 6.86 40.76
C ASN A 360 -4.52 6.28 42.17
N LYS A 361 -3.45 6.58 42.92
CA LYS A 361 -3.29 6.16 44.33
C LYS A 361 -4.42 6.70 45.22
N LYS A 362 -4.82 7.96 45.04
CA LYS A 362 -5.95 8.56 45.78
C LYS A 362 -7.27 7.83 45.53
N HIS A 363 -7.46 7.27 44.35
CA HIS A 363 -8.66 6.52 43.97
C HIS A 363 -8.51 5.00 44.10
N HIS A 364 -7.39 4.51 44.67
CA HIS A 364 -7.08 3.08 44.80
C HIS A 364 -7.04 2.31 43.47
N TYR A 365 -6.73 2.99 42.35
CA TYR A 365 -6.51 2.34 41.06
C TYR A 365 -5.04 1.95 40.88
N ALA A 366 -4.81 0.83 40.19
CA ALA A 366 -3.46 0.35 39.90
C ALA A 366 -2.65 1.38 39.09
N THR A 367 -1.39 1.60 39.43
CA THR A 367 -0.48 2.51 38.70
C THR A 367 0.45 1.78 37.73
N VAL A 368 0.43 0.45 37.75
CA VAL A 368 1.28 -0.42 36.92
C VAL A 368 0.37 -1.37 36.16
N ALA A 369 0.65 -1.52 34.87
CA ALA A 369 0.09 -2.56 34.01
C ALA A 369 1.20 -3.57 33.72
N GLN A 370 0.90 -4.86 33.84
CA GLN A 370 1.80 -5.95 33.47
C GLN A 370 1.42 -6.54 32.11
N PRO A 371 2.35 -7.20 31.41
CA PRO A 371 2.03 -7.83 30.13
C PRO A 371 0.90 -8.87 30.22
N ALA A 372 0.81 -9.57 31.36
CA ALA A 372 -0.29 -10.49 31.65
C ALA A 372 -1.68 -9.80 31.69
N ASP A 373 -1.76 -8.54 32.14
CA ASP A 373 -3.02 -7.79 32.14
C ASP A 373 -3.48 -7.49 30.72
N ILE A 374 -2.54 -7.16 29.82
CA ILE A 374 -2.82 -6.92 28.40
C ILE A 374 -3.25 -8.23 27.74
N GLN A 375 -2.54 -9.33 28.00
CA GLN A 375 -2.89 -10.64 27.47
C GLN A 375 -4.30 -11.07 27.90
N LYS A 376 -4.63 -10.89 29.19
CA LYS A 376 -5.98 -11.17 29.71
C LYS A 376 -7.04 -10.32 29.01
N ALA A 377 -6.78 -9.04 28.78
CA ALA A 377 -7.71 -8.16 28.09
C ALA A 377 -7.92 -8.55 26.62
N ARG A 378 -6.87 -9.01 25.91
CA ARG A 378 -6.98 -9.52 24.53
C ARG A 378 -7.85 -10.77 24.43
N HIS A 379 -7.80 -11.65 25.43
CA HIS A 379 -8.62 -12.87 25.45
C HIS A 379 -10.08 -12.62 25.83
N ALA A 380 -10.41 -11.43 26.35
CA ALA A 380 -11.76 -11.04 26.74
C ALA A 380 -12.53 -10.30 25.62
N GLN A 381 -11.84 -9.98 24.51
CA GLN A 381 -12.39 -9.39 23.29
C GLN A 381 -12.69 -10.50 22.28
#